data_AF-A0A3P7DTK3-F1
#
_entry.id   AF-A0A3P7DTK3-F1
#
_cell.length_a   1.000
_cell.length_b   1.000
_cell.length_c   1.000
_cell.angle_alpha   90.00
_cell.angle_beta   90.00
_cell.angle_gamma   90.00
#
_symmetry.space_group_name_H-M   'P 1'
#
loop_
_entity.id
_entity.type
_entity.pdbx_description
1 polymer ?
#
loop_
_entity_poly.entity_id
_entity_poly.type
_entity_poly.pdbx_seq_one_letter_code
_entity_poly.pdbx_strand_id
1 'polypeptide(L)'
;MALQYLRNNSNLISGKSTKSVVYFADDDNSYDIRLFNNYIRNVQKVGIWAVGALVESPAVVNRTVVGWNVVWHKKRKFATDMAGFAVALDVVLNSTAVFGKSCSRGLGAPETCFLEDLGLQTHDLEPFGFDEEEREILVWHTKTVKVILDKSVADTHGFFME
;
A
#
# COMPACT_ATOMS: atom_id res chain seq x y z
N MET A 1 13.27 -4.55 -6.91
CA MET A 1 13.53 -5.99 -7.09
C MET A 1 12.23 -6.77 -7.32
N ALA A 2 11.27 -6.74 -6.38
CA ALA A 2 10.01 -7.47 -6.48
C ALA A 2 9.20 -7.19 -7.76
N LEU A 3 9.07 -5.92 -8.17
CA LEU A 3 8.39 -5.55 -9.43
C LEU A 3 9.05 -6.19 -10.66
N GLN A 4 10.39 -6.24 -10.70
CA GLN A 4 11.11 -6.89 -11.80
C GLN A 4 10.87 -8.41 -11.78
N TYR A 5 10.86 -9.00 -10.59
CA TYR A 5 10.56 -10.42 -10.43
C TYR A 5 9.15 -10.75 -10.92
N LEU A 6 8.15 -9.94 -10.54
CA LEU A 6 6.77 -10.05 -11.02
C LEU A 6 6.67 -9.97 -12.55
N ARG A 7 7.35 -8.99 -13.17
CA ARG A 7 7.38 -8.84 -14.64
C ARG A 7 8.02 -10.02 -15.36
N ASN A 8 9.08 -10.58 -14.79
CA ASN A 8 9.82 -11.70 -15.40
C ASN A 8 9.15 -13.07 -15.16
N ASN A 9 8.30 -13.20 -14.15
CA ASN A 9 7.74 -14.48 -13.69
C ASN A 9 6.20 -14.45 -13.53
N SER A 10 5.51 -13.53 -14.23
CA SER A 10 4.07 -13.32 -14.08
C SER A 10 3.25 -14.58 -14.36
N ASN A 11 3.69 -15.40 -15.32
CA ASN A 11 3.12 -16.71 -15.64
C ASN A 11 3.21 -17.72 -14.48
N LEU A 12 4.27 -17.65 -13.66
CA LEU A 12 4.43 -18.50 -12.49
C LEU A 12 3.56 -18.04 -11.31
N ILE A 13 3.28 -16.74 -11.23
CA ILE A 13 2.61 -16.10 -10.09
C ILE A 13 1.09 -16.09 -10.28
N SER A 14 0.60 -15.68 -11.46
CA SER A 14 -0.84 -15.62 -11.73
C SER A 14 -1.46 -17.00 -11.93
N GLY A 15 -0.67 -18.00 -12.33
CA GLY A 15 -1.15 -19.35 -12.63
C GLY A 15 -2.33 -19.33 -13.61
N LYS A 16 -3.49 -19.83 -13.17
CA LYS A 16 -4.76 -19.80 -13.94
C LYS A 16 -5.70 -18.66 -13.53
N SER A 17 -5.29 -17.78 -12.63
CA SER A 17 -6.14 -16.69 -12.18
C SER A 17 -6.38 -15.71 -13.31
N THR A 18 -7.64 -15.31 -13.49
CA THR A 18 -8.03 -14.23 -14.39
C THR A 18 -7.76 -12.85 -13.80
N LYS A 19 -7.50 -12.77 -12.49
CA LYS A 19 -7.20 -11.52 -11.79
C LYS A 19 -6.17 -11.73 -10.69
N SER A 20 -5.13 -10.91 -10.69
CA SER A 20 -4.09 -10.88 -9.66
C SER A 20 -3.89 -9.45 -9.20
N VAL A 21 -3.57 -9.26 -7.92
CA VAL A 21 -3.40 -7.94 -7.31
C VAL A 21 -2.06 -7.90 -6.58
N VAL A 22 -1.35 -6.78 -6.72
CA VAL A 22 -0.09 -6.48 -6.04
C VAL A 22 -0.38 -5.54 -4.89
N TYR A 23 0.00 -5.95 -3.68
CA TYR A 23 -0.08 -5.14 -2.46
C TYR A 23 1.32 -5.01 -1.84
N PHE A 24 1.66 -3.81 -1.38
CA PHE A 24 2.95 -3.50 -0.76
C PHE A 24 2.75 -3.40 0.74
N ALA A 25 3.21 -4.42 1.46
CA ALA A 25 3.02 -4.57 2.89
C ALA A 25 4.39 -4.53 3.60
N ASP A 26 4.66 -3.43 4.32
CA ASP A 26 5.82 -3.31 5.20
C ASP A 26 5.70 -4.27 6.39
N ASP A 27 6.84 -4.69 6.93
CA ASP A 27 6.98 -5.78 7.92
C ASP A 27 6.66 -5.36 9.37
N ASP A 28 6.59 -4.06 9.64
CA ASP A 28 6.28 -3.48 10.96
C ASP A 28 4.84 -2.95 11.08
N ASN A 29 4.08 -2.99 9.99
CA ASN A 29 2.69 -2.59 9.91
C ASN A 29 1.76 -3.70 10.46
N SER A 30 0.52 -3.33 10.80
CA SER A 30 -0.51 -4.25 11.29
C SER A 30 -1.67 -4.32 10.31
N TYR A 31 -2.06 -5.54 9.92
CA TYR A 31 -3.07 -5.78 8.88
C TYR A 31 -4.22 -6.61 9.42
N ASP A 32 -5.44 -6.12 9.29
CA ASP A 32 -6.64 -6.93 9.54
C ASP A 32 -6.85 -7.91 8.37
N ILE A 33 -7.19 -9.16 8.67
CA ILE A 33 -7.49 -10.18 7.64
C ILE A 33 -8.60 -9.75 6.68
N ARG A 34 -9.53 -8.90 7.15
CA ARG A 34 -10.62 -8.34 6.34
C ARG A 34 -10.08 -7.43 5.24
N LEU A 35 -8.91 -6.80 5.40
CA LEU A 35 -8.28 -6.01 4.35
C LEU A 35 -8.09 -6.83 3.07
N PHE A 36 -7.56 -8.05 3.23
CA PHE A 36 -7.27 -8.94 2.11
C PHE A 36 -8.53 -9.43 1.41
N ASN A 37 -9.57 -9.74 2.21
CA ASN A 37 -10.81 -10.33 1.72
C ASN A 37 -11.80 -9.30 1.17
N ASN A 38 -11.95 -8.18 1.87
CA ASN A 38 -12.95 -7.18 1.56
C ASN A 38 -12.40 -6.16 0.56
N TYR A 39 -11.10 -5.83 0.60
CA TYR A 39 -10.51 -4.77 -0.24
C TYR A 39 -9.56 -5.33 -1.29
N ILE A 40 -8.38 -5.83 -0.90
CA ILE A 40 -7.27 -6.14 -1.84
C ILE A 40 -7.71 -7.08 -2.97
N ARG A 41 -8.34 -8.22 -2.67
CA ARG A 41 -8.76 -9.17 -3.73
C ARG A 41 -9.82 -8.62 -4.68
N ASN A 42 -10.53 -7.56 -4.29
CA ASN A 42 -11.63 -6.98 -5.05
C ASN A 42 -11.19 -5.84 -5.98
N VAL A 43 -9.95 -5.36 -5.86
CA VAL A 43 -9.35 -4.34 -6.74
C VAL A 43 -9.40 -4.74 -8.21
N GLN A 44 -9.91 -3.88 -9.09
CA GLN A 44 -9.96 -4.10 -10.54
C GLN A 44 -8.82 -3.40 -11.27
N LYS A 45 -8.48 -2.17 -10.87
CA LYS A 45 -7.38 -1.38 -11.43
C LYS A 45 -6.46 -0.87 -10.33
N VAL A 46 -6.97 -0.02 -9.43
CA VAL A 46 -6.21 0.47 -8.26
C VAL A 46 -7.17 0.74 -7.10
N GLY A 47 -7.06 -0.07 -6.05
CA GLY A 47 -7.84 0.09 -4.84
C GLY A 47 -7.17 1.02 -3.87
N ILE A 48 -7.98 1.78 -3.12
CA ILE A 48 -7.48 2.72 -2.13
C ILE A 48 -8.36 2.77 -0.88
N TRP A 49 -7.77 2.93 0.30
CA TRP A 49 -8.46 2.93 1.59
C TRP A 49 -7.74 3.80 2.64
N ALA A 50 -8.32 3.88 3.84
CA ALA A 50 -7.73 4.62 4.97
C ALA A 50 -6.63 3.82 5.67
N VAL A 51 -5.60 4.51 6.17
CA VAL A 51 -4.48 3.95 6.94
C VAL A 51 -4.41 4.58 8.32
N GLY A 52 -4.30 3.74 9.35
CA GLY A 52 -4.18 4.17 10.74
C GLY A 52 -2.76 4.54 11.14
N ALA A 53 -2.57 5.75 11.65
CA ALA A 53 -1.40 6.24 12.42
C ALA A 53 -1.73 7.68 12.87
N LEU A 54 -2.16 8.50 11.90
CA LEU A 54 -2.84 9.79 12.06
C LEU A 54 -4.18 9.84 11.29
N VAL A 55 -4.69 8.66 10.91
CA VAL A 55 -5.85 8.44 10.03
C VAL A 55 -5.70 9.21 8.72
N GLU A 56 -4.87 8.69 7.82
CA GLU A 56 -4.74 9.20 6.46
C GLU A 56 -5.77 8.50 5.57
N SER A 57 -6.59 9.26 4.83
CA SER A 57 -7.63 8.67 3.99
C SER A 57 -7.90 9.49 2.73
N PRO A 58 -8.39 8.87 1.63
CA PRO A 58 -8.97 9.60 0.54
C PRO A 58 -10.25 10.31 1.00
N ALA A 59 -10.48 11.51 0.46
CA ALA A 59 -11.79 12.16 0.56
C ALA A 59 -12.66 11.63 -0.58
N VAL A 60 -13.77 10.99 -0.24
CA VAL A 60 -14.63 10.27 -1.20
C VAL A 60 -16.02 10.90 -1.23
N VAL A 61 -16.50 11.22 -2.44
CA VAL A 61 -17.85 11.71 -2.71
C VAL A 61 -18.42 10.89 -3.86
N ASN A 62 -19.62 10.31 -3.69
CA ASN A 62 -20.26 9.47 -4.70
C ASN A 62 -19.32 8.40 -5.29
N ARG A 63 -18.65 7.63 -4.40
CA ARG A 63 -17.65 6.58 -4.75
C ARG A 63 -16.45 7.06 -5.59
N THR A 64 -16.22 8.36 -5.65
CA THR A 64 -15.11 8.97 -6.39
C THR A 64 -14.17 9.67 -5.42
N VAL A 65 -12.87 9.49 -5.58
CA VAL A 65 -11.85 10.21 -4.81
C VAL A 65 -11.77 11.66 -5.30
N VAL A 66 -12.11 12.61 -4.43
CA VAL A 66 -12.12 14.06 -4.73
C VAL A 66 -10.97 14.81 -4.04
N GLY A 67 -10.19 14.15 -3.19
CA GLY A 67 -9.08 14.75 -2.46
C GLY A 67 -8.53 13.82 -1.38
N TRP A 68 -7.87 14.42 -0.39
CA TRP A 68 -7.13 13.68 0.66
C TRP A 68 -7.32 14.31 2.04
N ASN A 69 -7.64 13.47 3.01
CA ASN A 69 -7.65 13.78 4.43
C ASN A 69 -6.32 13.33 5.04
N VAL A 70 -5.28 14.15 4.89
CA VAL A 70 -3.93 13.90 5.42
C VAL A 70 -3.38 15.13 6.11
N VAL A 71 -2.51 15.00 7.11
CA VAL A 71 -1.87 16.19 7.72
C VAL A 71 -0.70 16.66 6.85
N TRP A 72 0.08 15.71 6.31
CA TRP A 72 1.31 15.99 5.59
C TRP A 72 1.08 16.07 4.08
N HIS A 73 1.49 17.21 3.49
CA HIS A 73 1.49 17.44 2.05
C HIS A 73 0.21 17.02 1.29
N LYS A 74 -0.94 17.56 1.72
CA LYS A 74 -2.26 17.39 1.07
C LYS A 74 -2.31 17.65 -0.45
N LYS A 75 -1.34 18.40 -0.99
CA LYS A 75 -1.25 18.78 -2.41
C LYS A 75 -0.69 17.66 -3.31
N ARG A 76 -0.20 16.54 -2.74
CA ARG A 76 0.23 15.38 -3.54
C ARG A 76 -0.97 14.86 -4.34
N LYS A 77 -0.75 14.51 -5.62
CA LYS A 77 -1.79 13.91 -6.48
C LYS A 77 -2.36 12.64 -5.85
N PHE A 78 -1.46 11.81 -5.31
CA PHE A 78 -1.77 10.63 -4.52
C PHE A 78 -1.20 10.78 -3.12
N ALA A 79 -1.97 11.40 -2.21
CA ALA A 79 -1.59 11.59 -0.82
C ALA A 79 -2.04 10.39 0.04
N THR A 80 -1.49 9.22 -0.29
CA THR A 80 -1.68 7.97 0.44
C THR A 80 -0.34 7.44 0.94
N ASP A 81 -0.41 6.61 1.96
CA ASP A 81 0.68 5.75 2.41
C ASP A 81 0.79 4.48 1.53
N MET A 82 1.95 3.81 1.56
CA MET A 82 2.23 2.58 0.83
C MET A 82 1.22 1.47 1.13
N ALA A 83 0.82 1.33 2.41
CA ALA A 83 -0.13 0.33 2.85
C ALA A 83 -1.60 0.68 2.48
N GLY A 84 -1.84 1.89 1.97
CA GLY A 84 -3.17 2.44 1.66
C GLY A 84 -3.71 2.09 0.28
N PHE A 85 -2.96 1.37 -0.56
CA PHE A 85 -3.41 1.01 -1.90
C PHE A 85 -2.92 -0.36 -2.36
N ALA A 86 -3.63 -0.94 -3.31
CA ALA A 86 -3.17 -2.09 -4.09
C ALA A 86 -3.47 -1.90 -5.58
N VAL A 87 -2.69 -2.54 -6.43
CA VAL A 87 -2.76 -2.34 -7.89
C VAL A 87 -2.99 -3.67 -8.59
N ALA A 88 -3.88 -3.70 -9.58
CA ALA A 88 -4.04 -4.89 -10.42
C ALA A 88 -2.71 -5.24 -11.11
N LEU A 89 -2.36 -6.53 -11.12
CA LEU A 89 -1.08 -6.99 -11.67
C LEU A 89 -0.90 -6.56 -13.14
N ASP A 90 -1.97 -6.58 -13.94
CA ASP A 90 -1.92 -6.16 -15.34
C ASP A 90 -1.47 -4.72 -15.52
N VAL A 91 -1.84 -3.81 -14.60
CA VAL A 91 -1.35 -2.42 -14.59
C VAL A 91 0.16 -2.38 -14.35
N VAL A 92 0.67 -3.22 -13.45
CA VAL A 92 2.10 -3.34 -13.14
C VAL A 92 2.89 -3.93 -14.32
N LEU A 93 2.31 -4.93 -15.01
CA LEU A 93 2.92 -5.59 -16.15
C LEU A 93 2.94 -4.72 -17.42
N ASN A 94 1.91 -3.89 -17.60
CA ASN A 94 1.80 -2.95 -18.72
C ASN A 94 2.61 -1.64 -18.52
N SER A 95 3.41 -1.55 -17.46
CA SER A 95 4.25 -0.40 -17.16
C SER A 95 5.68 -0.83 -16.80
N THR A 96 6.63 0.07 -16.98
CA THR A 96 8.02 -0.08 -16.51
C THR A 96 8.25 0.62 -15.16
N ALA A 97 7.20 1.16 -14.53
CA ALA A 97 7.27 1.91 -13.27
C ALA A 97 8.02 1.16 -12.17
N VAL A 98 8.85 1.88 -11.44
CA VAL A 98 9.58 1.40 -10.27
C VAL A 98 9.64 2.51 -9.23
N PHE A 99 9.79 2.15 -7.95
CA PHE A 99 10.10 3.14 -6.93
C PHE A 99 11.50 3.71 -7.16
N GLY A 100 11.59 5.02 -7.39
CA GLY A 100 12.84 5.75 -7.51
C GLY A 100 13.48 6.02 -6.14
N LYS A 101 14.77 6.42 -6.13
CA LYS A 101 15.46 6.87 -4.91
C LYS A 101 14.91 8.18 -4.34
N SER A 102 14.20 8.95 -5.15
CA SER A 102 13.57 10.21 -4.76
C SER A 102 12.35 10.48 -5.63
N CYS A 103 11.38 11.20 -5.09
CA CYS A 103 10.16 11.58 -5.79
C CYS A 103 9.83 13.06 -5.54
N SER A 104 10.30 13.96 -6.40
CA SER A 104 10.03 15.41 -6.27
C SER A 104 8.53 15.74 -6.45
N ARG A 105 7.85 15.06 -7.38
CA ARG A 105 6.40 15.19 -7.63
C ARG A 105 5.54 14.83 -6.42
N GLY A 106 6.00 13.85 -5.65
CA GLY A 106 5.38 13.39 -4.40
C GLY A 106 5.92 14.09 -3.16
N LEU A 107 6.71 15.15 -3.29
CA LEU A 107 7.32 15.86 -2.15
C LEU A 107 8.12 14.93 -1.21
N GLY A 108 8.83 13.97 -1.81
CA GLY A 108 9.59 12.92 -1.11
C GLY A 108 8.87 11.59 -1.00
N ALA A 109 7.54 11.57 -1.11
CA ALA A 109 6.74 10.35 -1.00
C ALA A 109 6.82 9.50 -2.29
N PRO A 110 7.33 8.26 -2.23
CA PRO A 110 7.53 7.43 -3.41
C PRO A 110 6.22 6.97 -4.07
N GLU A 111 5.13 6.89 -3.31
CA GLU A 111 3.81 6.41 -3.74
C GLU A 111 3.26 7.26 -4.88
N THR A 112 3.36 8.59 -4.75
CA THR A 112 2.85 9.51 -5.78
C THR A 112 3.56 9.30 -7.12
N CYS A 113 4.89 9.23 -7.14
CA CYS A 113 5.61 8.99 -8.39
C CYS A 113 5.27 7.62 -8.97
N PHE A 114 5.23 6.58 -8.13
CA PHE A 114 4.94 5.24 -8.60
C PHE A 114 3.56 5.13 -9.24
N LEU A 115 2.51 5.65 -8.60
CA LEU A 115 1.16 5.63 -9.13
C LEU A 115 1.03 6.47 -10.41
N GLU A 116 1.71 7.61 -10.48
CA GLU A 116 1.78 8.41 -11.71
C GLU A 116 2.54 7.69 -12.84
N ASP A 117 3.63 6.99 -12.54
CA ASP A 117 4.46 6.26 -13.51
C ASP A 117 3.77 4.98 -14.01
N LEU A 118 2.81 4.45 -13.24
CA LEU A 118 1.86 3.44 -13.72
C LEU A 118 0.82 4.01 -14.70
N GLY A 119 0.80 5.32 -14.92
CA GLY A 119 -0.16 6.02 -15.78
C GLY A 119 -1.51 6.27 -15.12
N LEU A 120 -1.62 6.11 -13.80
CA LEU A 120 -2.89 6.22 -13.08
C LEU A 120 -3.30 7.68 -12.87
N GLN A 121 -4.61 7.90 -12.90
CA GLN A 121 -5.27 9.15 -12.57
C GLN A 121 -6.15 8.99 -11.33
N THR A 122 -6.57 10.10 -10.72
CA THR A 122 -7.44 10.07 -9.53
C THR A 122 -8.79 9.40 -9.81
N HIS A 123 -9.30 9.51 -11.05
CA HIS A 123 -10.54 8.84 -11.47
C HIS A 123 -10.40 7.33 -11.67
N ASP A 124 -9.18 6.79 -11.65
CA ASP A 124 -8.92 5.35 -11.71
C ASP A 124 -9.01 4.68 -10.33
N LEU A 125 -9.05 5.47 -9.25
CA LEU A 125 -9.05 5.00 -7.87
C LEU A 125 -10.40 4.39 -7.49
N GLU A 126 -10.35 3.20 -6.92
CA GLU A 126 -11.50 2.47 -6.36
C GLU A 126 -11.47 2.61 -4.83
N PRO A 127 -12.30 3.48 -4.23
CA PRO A 127 -12.31 3.66 -2.78
C PRO A 127 -13.01 2.48 -2.08
N PHE A 128 -12.30 1.82 -1.17
CA PHE A 128 -12.82 0.75 -0.32
C PHE A 128 -13.06 1.23 1.11
N GLY A 129 -14.13 0.75 1.75
CA GLY A 129 -14.48 1.09 3.14
C GLY A 129 -15.25 2.40 3.32
N PHE A 130 -15.78 3.00 2.24
CA PHE A 130 -16.50 4.28 2.28
C PHE A 130 -18.02 4.17 2.14
N ASP A 131 -18.54 2.97 1.83
CA ASP A 131 -19.98 2.72 1.67
C ASP A 131 -20.71 2.46 3.00
N GLU A 132 -19.97 2.19 4.09
CA GLU A 132 -20.54 1.89 5.42
C GLU A 132 -20.74 3.18 6.25
N GLU A 133 -21.76 3.17 7.13
CA GLU A 133 -22.00 4.27 8.09
C GLU A 133 -20.85 4.38 9.09
N GLU A 134 -20.42 3.26 9.66
CA GLU A 134 -19.25 3.15 10.52
C GLU A 134 -18.05 2.66 9.71
N ARG A 135 -17.12 3.57 9.43
CA ARG A 135 -15.94 3.25 8.63
C ARG A 135 -14.85 2.65 9.50
N GLU A 136 -14.45 1.44 9.18
CA GLU A 136 -13.34 0.75 9.84
C GLU A 136 -12.01 1.02 9.14
N ILE A 137 -10.95 1.16 9.94
CA ILE A 137 -9.57 1.12 9.44
C ILE A 137 -9.13 -0.33 9.50
N LEU A 138 -8.62 -0.88 8.39
CA LEU A 138 -8.20 -2.29 8.28
C LEU A 138 -6.67 -2.46 8.18
N VAL A 139 -5.92 -1.36 8.21
CA VAL A 139 -4.46 -1.36 8.19
C VAL A 139 -3.92 -0.22 9.04
N TRP A 140 -2.88 -0.50 9.81
CA TRP A 140 -2.21 0.47 10.67
C TRP A 140 -0.72 0.49 10.39
N HIS A 141 -0.20 1.69 10.12
CA HIS A 141 1.22 1.96 9.97
C HIS A 141 1.87 2.03 11.37
N THR A 142 1.95 0.88 12.02
CA THR A 142 2.66 0.70 13.28
C THR A 142 4.18 0.75 13.07
N LYS A 143 4.92 0.97 14.14
CA LYS A 143 6.38 0.92 14.12
C LYS A 143 6.90 0.32 15.42
N THR A 144 7.80 -0.64 15.31
CA THR A 144 8.46 -1.23 16.48
C THR A 144 9.49 -0.27 17.04
N VAL A 145 9.44 -0.01 18.35
CA VAL A 145 10.46 0.78 19.04
C VAL A 145 11.74 -0.03 19.13
N LYS A 146 12.89 0.62 18.86
CA LYS A 146 14.20 -0.02 19.01
C LYS A 146 14.38 -0.49 20.45
N VAL A 147 14.52 -1.81 20.62
CA VAL A 147 14.79 -2.39 21.94
C VAL A 147 16.23 -2.11 22.33
N ILE A 148 16.44 -1.63 23.56
CA ILE A 148 17.76 -1.58 24.18
C ILE A 148 17.99 -2.94 24.82
N LEU A 149 18.58 -3.86 24.06
CA LEU A 149 18.97 -5.18 24.57
C LEU A 149 20.38 -5.11 25.13
N ASP A 150 20.53 -5.37 26.43
CA ASP A 150 21.82 -5.72 27.00
C ASP A 150 22.12 -7.19 26.65
N LYS A 151 22.87 -7.39 25.56
CA LYS A 151 23.28 -8.73 25.09
C LYS A 151 24.09 -9.49 26.14
N SER A 152 24.64 -8.83 27.17
CA SER A 152 25.40 -9.50 28.22
C SER A 152 24.52 -10.23 29.26
N VAL A 153 23.23 -9.89 29.33
CA VAL A 153 22.28 -10.47 30.29
C VAL A 153 21.26 -11.39 29.62
N ALA A 154 21.14 -11.32 28.29
CA ALA A 154 20.21 -12.14 27.52
C ALA A 154 20.70 -13.61 27.45
N ASP A 155 20.09 -14.49 28.26
CA ASP A 155 20.18 -15.93 28.04
C ASP A 155 19.39 -16.27 26.78
N THR A 156 20.09 -16.61 25.71
CA THR A 156 19.45 -16.94 24.44
C THR A 156 18.83 -18.33 24.44
N HIS A 157 18.96 -19.10 25.53
CA HIS A 157 18.45 -20.47 25.65
C HIS A 157 18.81 -21.37 24.46
N GLY A 158 19.98 -21.11 23.83
CA GLY A 158 20.46 -21.83 22.65
C GLY A 158 19.87 -21.36 21.31
N PHE A 159 19.00 -20.36 21.30
CA PHE A 159 18.49 -19.75 20.07
C PHE A 159 19.51 -18.75 19.49
N PHE A 160 19.60 -18.71 18.17
CA PHE A 160 20.35 -17.70 17.45
C PHE A 160 19.47 -16.45 17.25
N MET A 161 20.01 -15.27 17.56
CA MET A 161 19.36 -13.97 17.31
C MET A 161 20.25 -13.16 16.37
N GLU A 162 19.73 -12.78 15.19
CA GLU A 162 20.38 -11.82 14.28
C GLU A 162 20.33 -10.38 14.82
#